data_AF-A0A1M3F7V6-F1
#
_entry.id   AF-A0A1M3F7V6-F1
#
_cell.length_a   1.000
_cell.length_b   1.000
_cell.length_c   1.000
_cell.angle_alpha   90.00
_cell.angle_beta   90.00
_cell.angle_gamma   90.00
#
_symmetry.space_group_name_H-M   'P 1'
#
loop_
_entity.id
_entity.type
_entity.pdbx_description
1 polymer ?
#
loop_
_entity_poly.entity_id
_entity_poly.type
_entity_poly.pdbx_seq_one_letter_code
_entity_poly.pdbx_strand_id
1 'polypeptide(L)'
;MGAADWDTAWSRALDEMEIAVREAEGLLADAHRPAPVPWSPPVGLGPLPASLEERARAILERQLTVAQALSTAMVRGRRHLRALANLTPAPVHPPVYVDVNG
;
A
#
# COMPACT_ATOMS: atom_id res chain seq x y z
N MET A 1 4.28 23.00 -27.49
CA MET A 1 4.19 21.55 -27.39
C MET A 1 2.96 21.14 -28.17
N GLY A 2 3.12 20.37 -29.24
CA GLY A 2 2.00 19.94 -30.07
C GLY A 2 1.21 18.81 -29.41
N ALA A 3 0.03 18.47 -29.94
CA ALA A 3 -0.80 17.37 -29.41
C ALA A 3 -0.03 16.03 -29.38
N ALA A 4 0.84 15.76 -30.35
CA ALA A 4 1.66 14.55 -30.40
C ALA A 4 2.72 14.47 -29.28
N ASP A 5 3.25 15.62 -28.85
CA ASP A 5 4.20 15.70 -27.74
C ASP A 5 3.48 15.39 -26.41
N TRP A 6 2.23 15.84 -26.26
CA TRP A 6 1.39 15.51 -25.10
C TRP A 6 1.01 14.03 -25.06
N ASP A 7 0.63 13.43 -26.19
CA ASP A 7 0.36 11.99 -26.29
C ASP A 7 1.54 11.16 -25.80
N THR A 8 2.75 11.51 -26.27
CA THR A 8 3.96 10.81 -25.87
C THR A 8 4.27 10.98 -24.39
N ALA A 9 4.15 12.21 -23.87
CA ALA A 9 4.40 12.50 -22.46
C ALA A 9 3.40 11.79 -21.53
N TRP A 10 2.11 11.79 -21.89
CA TRP A 10 1.08 11.07 -21.15
C TRP A 10 1.26 9.56 -21.23
N SER A 11 1.58 9.01 -22.41
CA SER A 11 1.83 7.58 -22.55
C SER A 11 2.95 7.14 -21.62
N ARG A 12 4.07 7.87 -21.58
CA ARG A 12 5.17 7.59 -20.67
C ARG A 12 4.77 7.69 -19.21
N ALA A 13 4.01 8.72 -18.84
CA ALA A 13 3.51 8.89 -17.48
C ALA A 13 2.64 7.70 -17.05
N LEU A 14 1.77 7.21 -17.93
CA LEU A 14 0.92 6.04 -17.69
C LEU A 14 1.73 4.74 -17.64
N ASP A 15 2.80 4.60 -18.43
CA ASP A 15 3.72 3.46 -18.36
C ASP A 15 4.39 3.37 -16.98
N GLU A 16 4.93 4.48 -16.50
CA GLU A 16 5.56 4.58 -15.18
C GLU A 16 4.57 4.27 -14.05
N MET A 17 3.34 4.79 -14.16
CA MET A 17 2.28 4.52 -13.19
C MET A 17 1.87 3.04 -13.19
N GLU A 18 1.80 2.40 -14.35
CA GLU A 18 1.46 0.99 -14.47
C GLU A 18 2.53 0.06 -13.88
N ILE A 19 3.81 0.43 -14.01
CA ILE A 19 4.92 -0.24 -13.31
C ILE A 19 4.73 -0.14 -11.80
N ALA A 20 4.52 1.06 -11.28
CA ALA A 20 4.32 1.28 -9.84
C ALA A 20 3.13 0.47 -9.28
N VAL A 21 2.02 0.38 -10.03
CA VAL A 21 0.86 -0.44 -9.65
C VAL A 21 1.21 -1.92 -9.62
N ARG A 22 1.94 -2.45 -10.61
CA ARG A 22 2.39 -3.85 -10.61
C ARG A 22 3.31 -4.16 -9.42
N GLU A 23 4.18 -3.22 -9.04
CA GLU A 23 5.04 -3.40 -7.87
C GLU A 23 4.23 -3.44 -6.57
N ALA A 24 3.22 -2.56 -6.44
CA ALA A 24 2.32 -2.55 -5.29
C ALA A 24 1.45 -3.81 -5.19
N GLU A 25 0.91 -4.30 -6.31
CA GLU A 25 0.24 -5.61 -6.40
C GLU A 25 1.19 -6.74 -5.97
N GLY A 26 2.45 -6.65 -6.40
CA GLY A 26 3.51 -7.57 -6.01
C GLY A 26 3.77 -7.62 -4.51
N LEU A 27 3.77 -6.48 -3.82
CA LEU A 27 3.91 -6.42 -2.36
C LEU A 27 2.75 -7.05 -1.61
N LEU A 28 1.53 -6.93 -2.14
CA LEU A 28 0.36 -7.58 -1.54
C LEU A 28 0.44 -9.10 -1.64
N ALA A 29 1.05 -9.62 -2.72
CA ALA A 29 1.27 -11.05 -2.91
C ALA A 29 2.46 -11.58 -2.09
N ASP A 30 3.54 -10.81 -1.99
CA ASP A 30 4.73 -11.16 -1.21
C ASP A 30 5.28 -9.94 -0.45
N ALA A 31 5.09 -9.96 0.87
CA ALA A 31 5.51 -8.89 1.76
C ALA A 31 7.04 -8.76 1.93
N HIS A 32 7.83 -9.73 1.45
CA HIS A 32 9.30 -9.67 1.52
C HIS A 32 9.91 -8.93 0.33
N ARG A 33 9.11 -8.52 -0.65
CA ARG A 33 9.56 -7.71 -1.78
C ARG A 33 10.04 -6.33 -1.27
N PRO A 34 11.07 -5.73 -1.88
CA PRO A 34 11.44 -4.35 -1.57
C PRO A 34 10.26 -3.40 -1.79
N ALA A 35 10.22 -2.33 -1.00
CA ALA A 35 9.24 -1.27 -1.16
C ALA A 35 9.42 -0.61 -2.55
N PRO A 36 8.32 -0.31 -3.28
CA PRO A 36 8.37 0.35 -4.57
C PRO A 36 8.91 1.76 -4.42
N VAL A 37 9.50 2.26 -5.50
CA VAL A 37 9.90 3.66 -5.58
C VAL A 37 8.62 4.52 -5.61
N PRO A 38 8.51 5.56 -4.77
CA PRO A 38 7.36 6.46 -4.81
C PRO A 38 7.23 7.13 -6.18
N TRP A 39 6.15 6.83 -6.89
CA TRP A 39 5.83 7.50 -8.15
C TRP A 39 5.40 8.94 -7.88
N SER A 40 5.94 9.88 -8.66
CA SER A 40 5.57 11.29 -8.62
C SER A 40 4.97 11.70 -9.97
N PRO A 41 3.81 12.38 -9.97
CA PRO A 41 3.19 12.79 -11.22
C PRO A 41 4.09 13.76 -11.99
N PRO A 42 4.30 13.56 -13.30
CA PRO A 42 5.03 14.53 -14.11
C PRO A 42 4.27 15.86 -14.17
N VAL A 43 4.99 16.97 -14.12
CA VAL A 43 4.40 18.31 -14.27
C VAL A 43 4.29 18.69 -15.74
N GLY A 44 3.30 19.52 -16.08
CA GLY A 44 3.20 20.13 -17.42
C GLY A 44 2.76 19.19 -18.54
N LEU A 45 2.11 18.06 -18.22
CA LEU A 45 1.63 17.08 -19.22
C LEU A 45 0.56 17.63 -20.17
N GLY A 46 -0.09 18.75 -19.84
CA GLY A 46 -1.24 19.25 -20.60
C GLY A 46 -2.49 18.38 -20.39
N PRO A 47 -3.54 18.56 -21.21
CA PRO A 47 -4.76 17.76 -21.09
C PRO A 47 -4.51 16.29 -21.46
N LEU A 48 -5.21 15.36 -20.80
CA LEU A 48 -5.16 13.94 -21.14
C LEU A 48 -5.79 13.71 -22.53
N PRO A 49 -5.06 13.06 -23.47
CA PRO A 49 -5.63 12.68 -24.76
C PRO A 49 -6.74 11.65 -24.63
N ALA A 50 -7.81 11.81 -25.42
CA ALA A 50 -8.96 10.90 -25.41
C ALA A 50 -8.59 9.44 -25.74
N SER A 51 -7.54 9.24 -26.56
CA SER A 51 -6.98 7.92 -26.87
C SER A 51 -6.46 7.17 -25.63
N LEU A 52 -6.05 7.90 -24.59
CA LEU A 52 -5.46 7.36 -23.37
C LEU A 52 -6.44 7.30 -22.19
N GLU A 53 -7.67 7.77 -22.37
CA GLU A 53 -8.66 7.84 -21.29
C GLU A 53 -9.00 6.45 -20.73
N GLU A 54 -9.26 5.49 -21.61
CA GLU A 54 -9.58 4.11 -21.22
C GLU A 54 -8.44 3.49 -20.42
N ARG A 55 -7.20 3.70 -20.88
CA ARG A 55 -5.99 3.21 -20.22
C ARG A 55 -5.83 3.83 -18.83
N ALA A 56 -6.00 5.14 -18.72
CA ALA A 56 -5.91 5.85 -17.45
C ALA A 56 -6.97 5.34 -16.45
N ARG A 57 -8.20 5.08 -16.92
CA ARG A 57 -9.28 4.53 -16.10
C ARG A 57 -8.97 3.14 -15.59
N ALA A 58 -8.48 2.25 -16.45
CA ALA A 58 -8.08 0.90 -16.07
C ALA A 58 -6.95 0.90 -15.01
N ILE A 59 -5.99 1.81 -15.12
CA ILE A 59 -4.93 1.96 -14.10
C ILE A 59 -5.52 2.47 -12.78
N LEU A 60 -6.42 3.45 -12.81
CA LEU A 60 -7.08 3.97 -11.60
C LEU A 60 -7.90 2.88 -10.88
N GLU A 61 -8.64 2.06 -11.61
CA GLU A 61 -9.40 0.95 -11.03
C GLU A 61 -8.50 -0.06 -10.29
N ARG A 62 -7.35 -0.39 -10.87
CA ARG A 62 -6.35 -1.25 -10.22
C ARG A 62 -5.76 -0.58 -8.98
N GLN A 63 -5.46 0.71 -9.03
CA GLN A 63 -4.99 1.47 -7.86
C GLN A 63 -6.00 1.43 -6.70
N LEU A 64 -7.29 1.63 -6.99
CA LEU A 64 -8.34 1.56 -5.99
C LEU A 64 -8.48 0.16 -5.40
N THR A 65 -8.33 -0.88 -6.24
CA THR A 65 -8.33 -2.27 -5.80
C THR A 65 -7.16 -2.57 -4.85
N VAL A 66 -5.95 -2.13 -5.19
CA VAL A 66 -4.76 -2.26 -4.33
C VAL A 66 -4.95 -1.51 -3.00
N ALA A 67 -5.48 -0.29 -3.03
CA ALA A 67 -5.75 0.49 -1.83
C ALA A 67 -6.76 -0.20 -0.90
N GLN A 68 -7.81 -0.79 -1.47
CA GLN A 68 -8.82 -1.55 -0.72
C GLN A 68 -8.23 -2.84 -0.13
N ALA A 69 -7.38 -3.55 -0.86
CA ALA A 69 -6.70 -4.74 -0.38
C ALA A 69 -5.74 -4.40 0.78
N LEU A 70 -4.98 -3.31 0.65
CA LEU A 70 -4.05 -2.85 1.68
C LEU A 70 -4.79 -2.46 2.97
N SER A 71 -5.87 -1.70 2.88
CA SER A 71 -6.66 -1.32 4.06
C SER A 71 -7.24 -2.55 4.77
N THR A 72 -7.72 -3.53 4.00
CA THR A 72 -8.21 -4.81 4.52
C THR A 72 -7.12 -5.60 5.25
N ALA A 73 -5.92 -5.68 4.66
CA ALA A 73 -4.77 -6.35 5.28
C ALA A 73 -4.36 -5.68 6.59
N MET A 74 -4.32 -4.34 6.63
CA MET A 74 -4.01 -3.57 7.85
C MET A 74 -5.02 -3.85 8.99
N VAL A 75 -6.32 -3.89 8.68
CA VAL A 75 -7.36 -4.21 9.68
C VAL A 75 -7.19 -5.62 10.23
N ARG A 76 -6.92 -6.61 9.36
CA ARG A 76 -6.69 -8.01 9.77
C ARG A 76 -5.45 -8.13 10.66
N GLY A 77 -4.34 -7.49 10.29
CA GLY A 77 -3.11 -7.47 11.08
C GLY A 77 -3.32 -6.88 12.48
N ARG A 78 -4.03 -5.75 12.59
CA ARG A 78 -4.39 -5.15 13.89
C ARG A 78 -5.22 -6.10 14.76
N ARG A 79 -6.18 -6.82 14.18
CA ARG A 79 -6.98 -7.81 14.91
C ARG A 79 -6.13 -8.98 15.41
N HIS A 80 -5.20 -9.46 14.59
CA HIS A 80 -4.29 -10.55 14.97
C HIS A 80 -3.37 -10.14 16.13
N LEU A 81 -2.77 -8.95 16.07
CA LEU A 81 -1.94 -8.41 17.15
C LEU A 81 -2.73 -8.26 18.47
N ARG A 82 -3.99 -7.82 18.41
CA ARG A 82 -4.86 -7.76 19.60
C ARG A 82 -5.16 -9.14 20.17
N ALA A 83 -5.39 -10.14 19.33
CA ALA A 83 -5.63 -11.51 19.78
C ALA A 83 -4.38 -12.09 20.47
N LEU A 84 -3.19 -11.88 19.90
CA LEU A 84 -1.92 -12.30 20.52
C LEU A 84 -1.66 -11.58 21.85
N ALA A 85 -1.97 -10.29 21.95
CA ALA A 85 -1.85 -9.54 23.20
C ALA A 85 -2.73 -10.14 24.32
N ASN A 86 -3.93 -10.60 23.99
CA ASN A 86 -4.84 -11.23 24.95
C ASN A 86 -4.41 -12.66 25.37
N LEU A 87 -3.53 -13.31 24.59
CA LEU A 87 -2.99 -14.63 24.90
C LEU A 87 -1.71 -14.57 25.74
N THR A 88 -1.11 -13.38 25.91
CA THR A 88 0.05 -13.22 26.78
C THR A 88 -0.44 -13.21 28.24
N PRO A 89 -0.08 -14.19 29.07
CA PRO A 89 -0.48 -14.21 30.47
C PRO A 89 0.05 -12.96 31.18
N ALA A 90 -0.79 -12.36 32.03
CA ALA A 90 -0.36 -11.26 32.90
C ALA A 90 0.87 -11.71 33.71
N PRO A 91 1.88 -10.85 33.91
CA PRO A 91 3.03 -11.21 34.71
C PRO A 91 2.54 -11.65 36.10
N VAL A 92 2.77 -12.92 36.42
CA VAL A 92 2.52 -13.46 37.75
C VAL A 92 3.47 -12.72 38.68
N HIS A 93 2.95 -11.78 39.47
CA HIS A 93 3.74 -11.14 40.51
C HIS A 93 4.32 -12.24 41.40
N PRO A 94 5.65 -12.26 41.66
CA PRO A 94 6.22 -13.26 42.55
C PRO A 94 5.55 -13.12 43.92
N PRO A 95 5.10 -14.23 44.55
CA PRO A 95 4.46 -14.17 45.85
C PRO A 95 5.44 -13.56 46.86
N VAL A 96 5.06 -12.42 47.42
CA VAL A 96 5.77 -11.80 48.55
C VAL A 96 5.40 -12.60 49.79
N TYR A 97 6.29 -13.47 50.24
CA TYR A 97 6.17 -14.11 51.54
C TYR A 97 6.50 -13.07 52.61
N VAL A 98 5.47 -12.65 53.35
CA VAL A 98 5.64 -11.87 54.58
C VAL A 98 5.98 -12.87 55.68
N ASP A 99 7.24 -12.87 56.10
CA ASP A 99 7.68 -13.64 57.26
C ASP A 99 7.20 -12.91 58.51
N VAL A 100 6.14 -13.45 59.14
CA VAL A 100 5.67 -13.00 60.45
C VAL A 100 6.52 -13.69 61.51
N ASN A 101 7.71 -13.11 61.77
CA ASN A 101 8.45 -13.45 62.98
C ASN A 101 7.72 -12.88 64.21
N GLY A 102 7.62 -13.74 65.24
CA GLY A 102 6.81 -13.59 66.44
C GLY A 102 7.30 -12.61 67.50
#